data_AF-A0A2E4N9U2-F1
#
_entry.id   AF-A0A2E4N9U2-F1
#
_cell.length_a   1.000
_cell.length_b   1.000
_cell.length_c   1.000
_cell.angle_alpha   90.00
_cell.angle_beta   90.00
_cell.angle_gamma   90.00
#
_symmetry.space_group_name_H-M   'P 1'
#
loop_
_entity.id
_entity.type
_entity.pdbx_description
1 polymer ?
#
loop_
_entity_poly.entity_id
_entity_poly.type
_entity_poly.pdbx_seq_one_letter_code
_entity_poly.pdbx_strand_id
1 'polypeptide(L)'
;MGRIKKYRLILTEQNTLSYPLFMKSGLNTKVIFVLALIWAGIGFKTAPEAKPRSGVPSGIIGQNLEVLPSPKDKEFRNKVEGLTHYLTSRSYEFRGNPNDSLKHLEAAAKADPKQEYVVVLTARRHLQKKKTDKAIEILRLAQSTNQESVAIHEWLGLAYQQASQLEEATAEFETALGKSQPTLISIRGLTKIYSSANRHDKAFKALETSLKKNKKQPEFWIGIADLYRDTGLSAKADINKIKSGVLAALDKAEVLKPENPLTILRLADYYKLWGENEKAIRLYVTLIELNPSLTGVREQLAELFLQEEKTEEATKQLEAILRSRPTNERALFILGGIKRDLNKPEEAAMHFETIIKINSKFEPAYYELASIHLFQNNPKKTLETLESAYEQFKPKFISKFYAGLAHSTLHQFSKAIESLLEAEELAQSGEQNRLTHFFYFQLGAAYERNRQYNTASKIFNKALNLFPEYHNAMNYLGYMWVDIDRNIDEAAELIKKANELDPENAAYIDSLGWLYFRQGKYDKALIELLRASELTKEEPDSTIFEHIGDTHQKLGDTKKAKAAWKKALDLLIKQKKKEQEPDAYLFEQIGNIYNKLGQEAKAKDAWNRSYEITPIESIRKKLHHTKQER
;
A
#
# COMPACT_ATOMS: atom_id res chain seq x y z
N MET A 1 -42.02 -41.91 19.10
CA MET A 1 -41.38 -42.59 17.94
C MET A 1 -39.89 -42.31 18.05
N GLY A 2 -39.05 -43.09 18.74
CA GLY A 2 -38.56 -44.45 18.42
C GLY A 2 -37.35 -44.33 17.46
N ARG A 3 -36.10 -44.72 17.75
CA ARG A 3 -35.55 -45.83 18.56
C ARG A 3 -34.13 -45.54 19.07
N ILE A 4 -33.81 -46.19 20.19
CA ILE A 4 -32.49 -46.47 20.79
C ILE A 4 -31.98 -47.84 20.28
N LYS A 5 -30.64 -48.01 20.14
CA LYS A 5 -29.75 -49.21 20.34
C LYS A 5 -28.38 -48.87 19.70
N LYS A 6 -27.19 -48.79 20.32
CA LYS A 6 -26.40 -49.59 21.30
C LYS A 6 -26.13 -51.06 20.89
N TYR A 7 -24.85 -51.40 20.65
CA TYR A 7 -24.00 -52.51 21.21
C TYR A 7 -22.83 -52.87 20.25
N ARG A 8 -21.55 -52.67 20.66
CA ARG A 8 -20.51 -53.60 21.21
C ARG A 8 -19.64 -54.30 20.11
N LEU A 9 -18.33 -54.06 19.95
CA LEU A 9 -17.10 -54.39 20.74
C LEU A 9 -16.65 -55.86 20.65
N ILE A 10 -15.40 -56.08 20.17
CA ILE A 10 -14.34 -57.07 20.53
C ILE A 10 -13.15 -56.75 19.57
N LEU A 11 -12.05 -56.13 20.03
CA LEU A 11 -10.79 -56.69 20.61
C LEU A 11 -10.04 -57.58 19.59
N THR A 12 -8.75 -57.41 19.30
CA THR A 12 -7.52 -57.19 20.13
C THR A 12 -6.46 -56.43 19.32
N GLU A 13 -5.68 -55.46 19.84
CA GLU A 13 -4.47 -55.61 20.71
C GLU A 13 -3.42 -56.57 20.13
N GLN A 14 -2.11 -56.31 20.06
CA GLN A 14 -1.25 -55.35 20.76
C GLN A 14 0.20 -55.43 20.21
N ASN A 15 1.01 -54.43 20.59
CA ASN A 15 2.47 -54.46 20.81
C ASN A 15 3.42 -54.36 19.59
N THR A 16 4.46 -53.52 19.56
CA THR A 16 5.16 -52.67 20.57
C THR A 16 6.21 -51.82 19.79
N LEU A 17 6.34 -50.49 19.98
CA LEU A 17 7.22 -49.76 20.95
C LEU A 17 8.74 -49.91 20.63
N SER A 18 9.66 -48.93 20.63
CA SER A 18 9.74 -47.57 21.23
C SER A 18 10.98 -46.79 20.68
N TYR A 19 10.98 -45.47 20.85
CA TYR A 19 12.08 -44.46 20.75
C TYR A 19 13.22 -44.66 21.81
N PRO A 20 14.24 -43.76 22.07
CA PRO A 20 14.87 -42.60 21.37
C PRO A 20 16.45 -42.56 21.50
N LEU A 21 17.08 -41.41 21.13
CA LEU A 21 18.31 -40.74 21.68
C LEU A 21 19.58 -40.50 20.80
N PHE A 22 19.95 -39.20 20.77
CA PHE A 22 21.25 -38.49 20.75
C PHE A 22 22.62 -39.15 20.40
N MET A 23 23.31 -38.48 19.46
CA MET A 23 24.75 -38.10 19.39
C MET A 23 25.84 -38.97 20.08
N LYS A 24 26.80 -39.51 19.27
CA LYS A 24 28.23 -39.10 19.15
C LYS A 24 29.14 -40.23 18.62
N SER A 25 30.01 -39.86 17.68
CA SER A 25 31.41 -40.28 17.42
C SER A 25 31.89 -41.72 17.62
N GLY A 26 32.55 -42.29 16.59
CA GLY A 26 33.51 -43.39 16.74
C GLY A 26 34.03 -43.92 15.40
N LEU A 27 35.33 -43.75 15.16
CA LEU A 27 36.08 -44.03 13.94
C LEU A 27 36.32 -45.54 13.67
N ASN A 28 36.59 -45.85 12.39
CA ASN A 28 37.45 -46.91 11.83
C ASN A 28 36.95 -48.37 11.71
N THR A 29 36.74 -48.82 10.47
CA THR A 29 37.45 -50.00 9.93
C THR A 29 37.59 -49.96 8.40
N LYS A 30 38.67 -50.58 7.92
CA LYS A 30 39.42 -50.31 6.68
C LYS A 30 38.94 -51.06 5.43
N VAL A 31 39.30 -50.46 4.29
CA VAL A 31 39.50 -51.00 2.92
C VAL A 31 40.56 -52.10 2.88
N ILE A 32 40.48 -53.04 1.90
CA ILE A 32 41.53 -53.72 1.08
C ILE A 32 40.84 -54.91 0.33
N PHE A 33 40.76 -55.01 -1.01
CA PHE A 33 41.71 -55.43 -2.07
C PHE A 33 42.29 -56.87 -1.99
N VAL A 34 42.59 -57.48 -3.17
CA VAL A 34 43.46 -58.66 -3.50
C VAL A 34 42.69 -59.72 -4.35
N LEU A 35 42.87 -59.83 -5.69
CA LEU A 35 43.93 -60.42 -6.58
C LEU A 35 43.56 -61.84 -7.06
N ALA A 36 43.48 -62.15 -8.37
CA ALA A 36 44.54 -62.63 -9.31
C ALA A 36 45.24 -63.92 -8.84
N LEU A 37 45.58 -64.97 -9.59
CA LEU A 37 45.78 -65.32 -11.02
C LEU A 37 46.18 -66.84 -11.06
N ILE A 38 46.39 -67.41 -12.26
CA ILE A 38 47.56 -68.25 -12.73
C ILE A 38 47.09 -69.34 -13.73
N TRP A 39 47.69 -69.67 -14.89
CA TRP A 39 48.92 -69.37 -15.68
C TRP A 39 48.74 -70.08 -17.05
N ALA A 40 49.58 -70.05 -18.10
CA ALA A 40 50.67 -69.24 -18.68
C ALA A 40 50.99 -69.90 -20.05
N GLY A 41 51.46 -69.15 -21.05
CA GLY A 41 51.88 -69.70 -22.34
C GLY A 41 52.48 -68.63 -23.25
N ILE A 42 53.76 -68.82 -23.59
CA ILE A 42 54.70 -67.89 -24.23
C ILE A 42 54.36 -67.56 -25.71
N GLY A 43 54.59 -66.32 -26.12
CA GLY A 43 55.25 -66.00 -27.41
C GLY A 43 54.39 -65.79 -28.68
N PHE A 44 54.52 -64.57 -29.22
CA PHE A 44 54.48 -64.15 -30.64
C PHE A 44 53.17 -63.73 -31.35
N LYS A 45 53.35 -62.55 -31.98
CA LYS A 45 52.77 -61.96 -33.21
C LYS A 45 51.39 -61.32 -33.14
N THR A 46 51.43 -59.99 -33.05
CA THR A 46 50.43 -59.07 -33.58
C THR A 46 50.19 -59.31 -35.08
N ALA A 47 48.93 -59.28 -35.51
CA ALA A 47 48.50 -59.14 -36.90
C ALA A 47 47.31 -58.16 -36.95
N PRO A 48 47.10 -57.43 -38.07
CA PRO A 48 46.96 -55.98 -38.02
C PRO A 48 45.52 -55.49 -37.77
N GLU A 49 45.50 -54.34 -37.10
CA GLU A 49 44.39 -53.43 -36.90
C GLU A 49 43.60 -53.17 -38.20
N ALA A 50 42.26 -53.27 -38.13
CA ALA A 50 41.42 -52.57 -39.08
C ALA A 50 41.64 -51.07 -38.88
N LYS A 51 42.24 -50.39 -39.88
CA LYS A 51 42.54 -48.95 -39.79
C LYS A 51 41.29 -48.14 -39.44
N PRO A 52 41.30 -47.34 -38.35
CA PRO A 52 40.23 -46.39 -38.09
C PRO A 52 40.19 -45.30 -39.17
N ARG A 53 38.99 -44.84 -39.54
CA ARG A 53 38.82 -43.66 -40.39
C ARG A 53 39.24 -42.41 -39.61
N SER A 54 39.98 -41.53 -40.29
CA SER A 54 40.40 -40.23 -39.76
C SER A 54 39.22 -39.47 -39.11
N GLY A 55 39.34 -39.18 -37.81
CA GLY A 55 38.41 -38.33 -37.06
C GLY A 55 37.40 -39.01 -36.12
N VAL A 56 37.35 -40.36 -36.04
CA VAL A 56 36.41 -41.09 -35.16
C VAL A 56 37.17 -42.00 -34.17
N PRO A 57 37.09 -41.80 -32.84
CA PRO A 57 37.67 -42.72 -31.88
C PRO A 57 36.83 -44.00 -31.78
N SER A 58 37.41 -45.16 -32.11
CA SER A 58 36.77 -46.48 -31.91
C SER A 58 36.81 -46.85 -30.43
N GLY A 59 35.64 -47.00 -29.80
CA GLY A 59 35.54 -47.27 -28.37
C GLY A 59 34.50 -48.32 -28.03
N ILE A 60 34.70 -49.57 -28.47
CA ILE A 60 34.05 -50.77 -27.88
C ILE A 60 35.00 -51.96 -28.02
N ILE A 61 35.35 -52.60 -26.89
CA ILE A 61 35.96 -53.94 -26.85
C ILE A 61 34.80 -54.93 -26.63
N GLY A 62 34.50 -55.76 -27.63
CA GLY A 62 33.49 -56.81 -27.54
C GLY A 62 34.11 -58.18 -27.77
N GLN A 63 33.81 -59.13 -26.88
CA GLN A 63 34.07 -60.56 -27.10
C GLN A 63 33.31 -61.05 -28.34
N ASN A 64 33.93 -61.97 -29.08
CA ASN A 64 33.45 -62.66 -30.28
C ASN A 64 31.93 -62.67 -30.46
N LEU A 65 31.42 -61.68 -31.19
CA LEU A 65 30.13 -61.74 -31.86
C LEU A 65 30.41 -62.12 -33.31
N GLU A 66 29.75 -63.16 -33.81
CA GLU A 66 29.71 -63.43 -35.25
C GLU A 66 29.32 -62.14 -35.97
N VAL A 67 30.17 -61.72 -36.91
CA VAL A 67 29.94 -60.53 -37.74
C VAL A 67 28.82 -60.87 -38.71
N LEU A 68 27.57 -60.69 -38.26
CA LEU A 68 26.44 -60.58 -39.18
C LEU A 68 26.78 -59.48 -40.20
N PRO A 69 26.51 -59.69 -41.50
CA PRO A 69 26.81 -58.70 -42.51
C PRO A 69 26.21 -57.36 -42.12
N SER A 70 27.05 -56.32 -42.10
CA SER A 70 26.64 -54.96 -41.75
C SER A 70 25.35 -54.62 -42.50
N PRO A 71 24.29 -54.14 -41.80
CA PRO A 71 23.04 -53.79 -42.45
C PRO A 71 23.32 -52.91 -43.67
N LYS A 72 22.88 -53.32 -44.85
CA LYS A 72 23.13 -52.58 -46.10
C LYS A 72 22.51 -51.17 -46.03
N ASP A 73 21.51 -50.99 -45.18
CA ASP A 73 20.86 -49.72 -44.92
C ASP A 73 21.78 -48.74 -44.17
N LYS A 74 22.13 -47.64 -44.85
CA LYS A 74 22.93 -46.54 -44.29
C LYS A 74 22.21 -45.84 -43.14
N GLU A 75 20.89 -45.72 -43.20
CA GLU A 75 20.10 -45.01 -42.19
C GLU A 75 20.09 -45.75 -40.86
N PHE A 76 19.87 -47.07 -40.90
CA PHE A 76 19.97 -47.91 -39.70
C PHE A 76 21.36 -47.83 -39.04
N ARG A 77 22.44 -47.85 -39.84
CA ARG A 77 23.82 -47.74 -39.30
C ARG A 77 24.08 -46.41 -38.62
N ASN A 78 23.67 -45.31 -39.25
CA ASN A 78 23.75 -43.97 -38.69
C ASN A 78 23.03 -43.86 -37.33
N LYS A 79 21.84 -44.46 -37.23
CA LYS A 79 21.05 -44.49 -35.98
C LYS A 79 21.74 -45.30 -34.88
N VAL A 80 22.29 -46.47 -35.21
CA VAL A 80 23.03 -47.31 -34.25
C VAL A 80 24.27 -46.57 -33.74
N GLU A 81 25.07 -46.00 -34.66
CA GLU A 81 26.27 -45.24 -34.32
C GLU A 81 25.95 -44.00 -33.47
N GLY A 82 24.91 -43.25 -33.86
CA GLY A 82 24.42 -42.10 -33.11
C GLY A 82 24.01 -42.47 -31.68
N LEU A 83 23.25 -43.56 -31.52
CA LEU A 83 22.83 -44.04 -30.20
C LEU A 83 24.01 -44.53 -29.35
N THR A 84 24.95 -45.27 -29.94
CA THR A 84 26.17 -45.71 -29.26
C THR A 84 26.95 -44.53 -28.72
N HIS A 85 27.23 -43.54 -29.56
CA HIS A 85 27.94 -42.34 -29.14
C HIS A 85 27.18 -41.52 -28.10
N TYR A 86 25.85 -41.44 -28.19
CA TYR A 86 25.02 -40.78 -27.18
C TYR A 86 25.10 -41.50 -25.82
N LEU A 87 25.01 -42.83 -25.78
CA LEU A 87 25.13 -43.60 -24.54
C LEU A 87 26.54 -43.50 -23.94
N THR A 88 27.58 -43.56 -24.78
CA THR A 88 28.97 -43.31 -24.35
C THR A 88 29.13 -41.91 -23.77
N SER A 89 28.52 -40.90 -24.40
CA SER A 89 28.50 -39.53 -23.88
C SER A 89 27.89 -39.45 -22.49
N ARG A 90 26.76 -40.13 -22.25
CA ARG A 90 26.13 -40.22 -20.92
C ARG A 90 27.01 -40.94 -19.91
N SER A 91 27.69 -42.03 -20.30
CA SER A 91 28.63 -42.74 -19.43
C SER A 91 29.77 -41.82 -18.96
N TYR A 92 30.36 -41.03 -19.87
CA TYR A 92 31.39 -40.05 -19.51
C TYR A 92 30.84 -38.91 -18.64
N GLU A 93 29.59 -38.49 -18.85
CA GLU A 93 28.93 -37.50 -18.00
C GLU A 93 28.78 -38.00 -16.56
N PHE A 94 28.30 -39.24 -16.37
CA PHE A 94 28.22 -39.87 -15.04
C PHE A 94 29.58 -40.06 -14.36
N ARG A 95 30.64 -40.23 -15.15
CA ARG A 95 32.03 -40.36 -14.66
C ARG A 95 32.71 -39.00 -14.40
N GLY A 96 32.00 -37.88 -14.54
CA GLY A 96 32.55 -36.55 -14.30
C GLY A 96 33.51 -36.06 -15.40
N ASN A 97 33.44 -36.62 -16.61
CA ASN A 97 34.30 -36.29 -17.75
C ASN A 97 33.53 -35.53 -18.85
N PRO A 98 33.18 -34.25 -18.64
CA PRO A 98 32.32 -33.47 -19.55
C PRO A 98 32.96 -33.12 -20.90
N ASN A 99 34.28 -33.20 -21.02
CA ASN A 99 34.97 -32.95 -22.29
C ASN A 99 34.86 -34.12 -23.25
N ASP A 100 35.10 -35.34 -22.77
CA ASP A 100 34.95 -36.56 -23.59
C ASP A 100 33.47 -36.88 -23.83
N SER A 101 32.62 -36.61 -22.83
CA SER A 101 31.16 -36.62 -23.02
C SER A 101 30.75 -35.75 -24.20
N LEU A 102 31.24 -34.50 -24.30
CA LEU A 102 30.90 -33.60 -25.40
C LEU A 102 31.46 -34.07 -26.76
N LYS A 103 32.65 -34.69 -26.81
CA LYS A 103 33.19 -35.27 -28.05
C LYS A 103 32.28 -36.36 -28.59
N HIS A 104 31.85 -37.27 -27.72
CA HIS A 104 30.90 -38.33 -28.11
C HIS A 104 29.52 -37.77 -28.43
N LEU A 105 29.09 -36.70 -27.77
CA LEU A 105 27.82 -36.04 -28.08
C LEU A 105 27.85 -35.34 -29.46
N GLU A 106 28.99 -34.75 -29.83
CA GLU A 106 29.26 -34.21 -31.17
C GLU A 106 29.24 -35.30 -32.23
N ALA A 107 29.92 -36.43 -31.98
CA ALA A 107 29.89 -37.59 -32.87
C ALA A 107 28.46 -38.15 -33.03
N ALA A 108 27.68 -38.22 -31.94
CA ALA A 108 26.30 -38.68 -31.97
C ALA A 108 25.40 -37.81 -32.85
N ALA A 109 25.49 -36.48 -32.69
CA ALA A 109 24.71 -35.53 -33.48
C ALA A 109 25.10 -35.53 -34.98
N LYS A 110 26.38 -35.79 -35.29
CA LYS A 110 26.86 -35.91 -36.68
C LYS A 110 26.45 -37.23 -37.33
N ALA A 111 26.42 -38.32 -36.56
CA ALA A 111 26.03 -39.64 -37.05
C ALA A 111 24.52 -39.72 -37.35
N ASP A 112 23.69 -39.17 -36.46
CA ASP A 112 22.22 -39.12 -36.66
C ASP A 112 21.65 -37.70 -36.47
N PRO A 113 21.75 -36.84 -37.50
CA PRO A 113 21.22 -35.47 -37.44
C PRO A 113 19.69 -35.39 -37.35
N LYS A 114 18.96 -36.49 -37.62
CA LYS A 114 17.49 -36.54 -37.48
C LYS A 114 17.06 -36.53 -36.02
N GLN A 115 17.94 -36.92 -35.09
CA GLN A 115 17.63 -36.95 -33.68
C GLN A 115 17.72 -35.56 -33.03
N GLU A 116 16.63 -34.79 -33.15
CA GLU A 116 16.52 -33.40 -32.68
C GLU A 116 17.07 -33.19 -31.26
N TYR A 117 16.67 -34.04 -30.30
CA TYR A 117 17.08 -33.90 -28.91
C TYR A 117 18.61 -33.93 -28.73
N VAL A 118 19.29 -34.85 -29.43
CA VAL A 118 20.75 -35.00 -29.32
C VAL A 118 21.42 -33.79 -29.93
N VAL A 119 21.02 -33.40 -31.15
CA VAL A 119 21.54 -32.22 -31.84
C VAL A 119 21.42 -30.96 -30.97
N VAL A 120 20.22 -30.69 -30.45
CA VAL A 120 19.93 -29.51 -29.62
C VAL A 120 20.76 -29.54 -28.34
N LEU A 121 20.87 -30.70 -27.68
CA LEU A 121 21.70 -30.86 -26.49
C LEU A 121 23.17 -30.57 -26.79
N THR A 122 23.70 -31.10 -27.90
CA THR A 122 25.09 -30.85 -28.34
C THR A 122 25.33 -29.37 -28.61
N ALA A 123 24.45 -28.74 -29.37
CA ALA A 123 24.57 -27.32 -29.71
C ALA A 123 24.52 -26.44 -28.46
N ARG A 124 23.58 -26.70 -27.54
CA ARG A 124 23.49 -26.02 -26.24
C ARG A 124 24.80 -26.12 -25.45
N ARG A 125 25.44 -27.30 -25.41
CA ARG A 125 26.72 -27.50 -24.71
C ARG A 125 27.86 -26.72 -25.38
N HIS A 126 27.88 -26.63 -26.70
CA HIS A 126 28.86 -25.82 -27.42
C HIS A 126 28.66 -24.32 -27.15
N LEU A 127 27.43 -23.82 -27.16
CA LEU A 127 27.11 -22.42 -26.84
C LEU A 127 27.53 -22.06 -25.41
N GLN A 128 27.29 -22.95 -24.44
CA GLN A 128 27.77 -22.79 -23.06
C GLN A 128 29.30 -22.67 -22.97
N LYS A 129 30.03 -23.41 -23.82
CA LYS A 129 31.50 -23.31 -23.94
C LYS A 129 31.97 -22.17 -24.86
N LYS A 130 31.07 -21.29 -25.30
CA LYS A 130 31.34 -20.20 -26.26
C LYS A 130 31.94 -20.68 -27.59
N LYS A 131 31.69 -21.93 -27.97
CA LYS A 131 32.10 -22.52 -29.26
C LYS A 131 30.95 -22.39 -30.27
N THR A 132 30.64 -21.16 -30.66
CA THR A 132 29.50 -20.82 -31.53
C THR A 132 29.57 -21.51 -32.88
N ASP A 133 30.75 -21.56 -33.50
CA ASP A 133 30.92 -22.13 -34.85
C ASP A 133 30.53 -23.62 -34.90
N LYS A 134 30.94 -24.38 -33.88
CA LYS A 134 30.57 -25.79 -33.74
C LYS A 134 29.07 -25.98 -33.52
N ALA A 135 28.43 -25.09 -32.75
CA ALA A 135 26.99 -25.16 -32.54
C ALA A 135 26.24 -24.92 -33.86
N ILE A 136 26.65 -23.91 -34.63
CA ILE A 136 26.08 -23.58 -35.94
C ILE A 136 26.28 -24.74 -36.93
N GLU A 137 27.47 -25.34 -36.98
CA GLU A 137 27.77 -26.50 -37.84
C GLU A 137 26.79 -27.67 -37.58
N ILE A 138 26.63 -28.05 -36.31
CA ILE A 138 25.81 -29.20 -35.91
C ILE A 138 24.32 -28.93 -36.16
N LEU A 139 23.85 -27.73 -35.87
CA LEU A 139 22.44 -27.36 -36.07
C LEU A 139 22.11 -27.19 -37.56
N ARG A 140 23.01 -26.64 -38.40
CA ARG A 140 22.82 -26.57 -39.86
C ARG A 140 22.74 -27.96 -40.48
N LEU A 141 23.57 -28.90 -40.02
CA LEU A 141 23.51 -30.29 -40.47
C LEU A 141 22.11 -30.87 -40.20
N ALA A 142 21.57 -30.66 -39.00
CA ALA A 142 20.25 -31.15 -38.61
C ALA A 142 19.08 -30.38 -39.25
N GLN A 143 19.26 -29.10 -39.60
CA GLN A 143 18.26 -28.28 -40.30
C GLN A 143 17.90 -28.89 -41.66
N SER A 144 18.89 -29.42 -42.38
CA SER A 144 18.69 -30.07 -43.68
C SER A 144 17.78 -31.32 -43.59
N THR A 145 17.79 -32.00 -42.44
CA THR A 145 17.03 -33.23 -42.21
C THR A 145 15.74 -33.02 -41.41
N ASN A 146 15.58 -31.86 -40.75
CA ASN A 146 14.45 -31.54 -39.86
C ASN A 146 13.90 -30.13 -40.12
N GLN A 147 13.43 -29.87 -41.34
CA GLN A 147 12.97 -28.54 -41.77
C GLN A 147 11.75 -28.01 -41.00
N GLU A 148 11.01 -28.87 -40.30
CA GLU A 148 9.85 -28.49 -39.47
C GLU A 148 10.19 -28.31 -37.97
N SER A 149 11.44 -28.53 -37.58
CA SER A 149 11.86 -28.44 -36.18
C SER A 149 11.95 -26.99 -35.71
N VAL A 150 11.02 -26.58 -34.86
CA VAL A 150 11.07 -25.28 -34.16
C VAL A 150 12.35 -25.17 -33.33
N ALA A 151 12.71 -26.22 -32.61
CA ALA A 151 13.86 -26.20 -31.70
C ALA A 151 15.17 -25.97 -32.46
N ILE A 152 15.38 -26.61 -33.61
CA ILE A 152 16.60 -26.42 -34.40
C ILE A 152 16.70 -24.97 -34.88
N HIS A 153 15.64 -24.41 -35.46
CA HIS A 153 15.63 -23.00 -35.87
C HIS A 153 15.87 -22.04 -34.70
N GLU A 154 15.27 -22.27 -33.53
CA GLU A 154 15.47 -21.44 -32.34
C GLU A 154 16.90 -21.50 -31.80
N TRP A 155 17.49 -22.68 -31.72
CA TRP A 155 18.87 -22.84 -31.26
C TRP A 155 19.88 -22.32 -32.29
N LEU A 156 19.56 -22.39 -33.59
CA LEU A 156 20.38 -21.80 -34.65
C LEU A 156 20.35 -20.28 -34.58
N GLY A 157 19.16 -19.69 -34.37
CA GLY A 157 19.01 -18.26 -34.12
C GLY A 157 19.77 -17.77 -32.89
N LEU A 158 19.73 -18.51 -31.77
CA LEU A 158 20.53 -18.20 -30.58
C LEU A 158 22.04 -18.29 -30.84
N ALA A 159 22.48 -19.29 -31.63
CA ALA A 159 23.87 -19.46 -31.98
C ALA A 159 24.40 -18.31 -32.84
N TYR A 160 23.61 -17.89 -33.85
CA TYR A 160 23.91 -16.71 -34.67
C TYR A 160 23.93 -15.42 -33.85
N GLN A 161 22.97 -15.26 -32.93
CA GLN A 161 22.92 -14.11 -32.05
C GLN A 161 24.18 -14.02 -31.17
N GLN A 162 24.67 -15.15 -30.63
CA GLN A 162 25.92 -15.20 -29.85
C GLN A 162 27.16 -14.92 -30.71
N ALA A 163 27.11 -15.26 -32.00
CA ALA A 163 28.15 -14.94 -32.99
C ALA A 163 28.04 -13.50 -33.55
N SER A 164 27.10 -12.68 -33.08
CA SER A 164 26.80 -11.33 -33.60
C SER A 164 26.36 -11.30 -35.07
N GLN A 165 25.87 -12.42 -35.60
CA GLN A 165 25.29 -12.57 -36.94
C GLN A 165 23.78 -12.31 -36.85
N LEU A 166 23.38 -11.03 -36.78
CA LEU A 166 22.02 -10.63 -36.40
C LEU A 166 20.99 -10.89 -37.51
N GLU A 167 21.38 -10.78 -38.77
CA GLU A 167 20.53 -11.03 -39.93
C GLU A 167 20.14 -12.51 -39.99
N GLU A 168 21.11 -13.42 -39.87
CA GLU A 168 20.88 -14.86 -39.84
C GLU A 168 20.09 -15.26 -38.59
N ALA A 169 20.41 -14.67 -37.43
CA ALA A 169 19.64 -14.90 -36.21
C ALA A 169 18.15 -14.53 -36.39
N THR A 170 17.90 -13.38 -37.01
CA THR A 170 16.54 -12.90 -37.29
C THR A 170 15.81 -13.85 -38.22
N ALA A 171 16.43 -14.26 -39.33
CA ALA A 171 15.81 -15.18 -40.30
C ALA A 171 15.41 -16.52 -39.68
N GLU A 172 16.28 -17.08 -38.83
CA GLU A 172 16.01 -18.34 -38.13
C GLU A 172 14.88 -18.20 -37.11
N PHE A 173 14.85 -17.11 -36.34
CA PHE A 173 13.74 -16.87 -35.41
C PHE A 173 12.41 -16.57 -36.13
N GLU A 174 12.40 -15.87 -37.26
CA GLU A 174 11.20 -15.66 -38.09
C GLU A 174 10.68 -16.98 -38.64
N THR A 175 11.58 -17.85 -39.09
CA THR A 175 11.23 -19.21 -39.56
C THR A 175 10.59 -20.00 -38.43
N ALA A 176 11.20 -20.01 -37.23
CA ALA A 176 10.63 -20.65 -36.05
C ALA A 176 9.25 -20.09 -35.67
N LEU A 177 9.07 -18.76 -35.71
CA LEU A 177 7.78 -18.11 -35.46
C LEU A 177 6.72 -18.51 -36.50
N GLY A 178 7.13 -18.74 -37.75
CA GLY A 178 6.26 -19.20 -38.84
C GLY A 178 5.65 -20.59 -38.60
N LYS A 179 6.35 -21.47 -37.89
CA LYS A 179 5.92 -22.84 -37.61
C LYS A 179 4.71 -22.92 -36.68
N SER A 180 4.18 -24.14 -36.51
CA SER A 180 2.93 -24.42 -35.77
C SER A 180 3.03 -24.15 -34.27
N GLN A 181 4.18 -24.43 -33.66
CA GLN A 181 4.37 -24.42 -32.20
C GLN A 181 5.63 -23.65 -31.77
N PRO A 182 5.76 -22.33 -32.08
CA PRO A 182 6.93 -21.55 -31.68
C PRO A 182 7.07 -21.47 -30.15
N THR A 183 8.28 -21.35 -29.61
CA THR A 183 8.46 -21.13 -28.18
C THR A 183 8.72 -19.65 -27.89
N LEU A 184 8.77 -19.27 -26.61
CA LEU A 184 9.14 -17.91 -26.22
C LEU A 184 10.58 -17.54 -26.65
N ILE A 185 11.43 -18.53 -26.99
CA ILE A 185 12.82 -18.28 -27.40
C ILE A 185 12.86 -17.47 -28.69
N SER A 186 12.18 -17.93 -29.75
CA SER A 186 12.16 -17.22 -31.05
C SER A 186 11.57 -15.82 -30.91
N ILE A 187 10.45 -15.69 -30.20
CA ILE A 187 9.74 -14.42 -30.05
C ILE A 187 10.58 -13.42 -29.22
N ARG A 188 11.21 -13.87 -28.14
CA ARG A 188 12.13 -13.04 -27.34
C ARG A 188 13.37 -12.65 -28.13
N GLY A 189 13.91 -13.57 -28.94
CA GLY A 189 15.02 -13.31 -29.86
C GLY A 189 14.68 -12.17 -30.83
N LEU A 190 13.56 -12.29 -31.55
CA LEU A 190 13.09 -11.28 -32.50
C LEU A 190 12.82 -9.93 -31.84
N THR A 191 12.04 -9.90 -30.76
CA THR A 191 11.70 -8.64 -30.08
C THR A 191 12.93 -7.93 -29.54
N LYS A 192 13.91 -8.68 -29.00
CA LYS A 192 15.18 -8.11 -28.54
C LYS A 192 16.01 -7.54 -29.69
N ILE A 193 16.21 -8.32 -30.77
CA ILE A 193 17.00 -7.88 -31.93
C ILE A 193 16.34 -6.64 -32.57
N TYR A 194 15.04 -6.70 -32.83
CA TYR A 194 14.31 -5.58 -33.41
C TYR A 194 14.29 -4.34 -32.52
N SER A 195 14.13 -4.49 -31.21
CA SER A 195 14.18 -3.35 -30.29
C SER A 195 15.58 -2.73 -30.23
N SER A 196 16.64 -3.55 -30.22
CA SER A 196 18.02 -3.04 -30.24
C SER A 196 18.37 -2.31 -31.55
N ALA A 197 17.70 -2.66 -32.64
CA ALA A 197 17.84 -2.01 -33.94
C ALA A 197 16.88 -0.81 -34.11
N ASN A 198 16.16 -0.37 -33.07
CA ASN A 198 15.09 0.65 -33.13
C ASN A 198 13.98 0.34 -34.15
N ARG A 199 13.77 -0.94 -34.50
CA ARG A 199 12.70 -1.40 -35.42
C ARG A 199 11.49 -1.89 -34.63
N HIS A 200 10.93 -1.04 -33.77
CA HIS A 200 9.87 -1.44 -32.84
C HIS A 200 8.60 -1.95 -33.54
N ASP A 201 8.27 -1.45 -34.74
CA ASP A 201 7.14 -1.95 -35.52
C ASP A 201 7.26 -3.44 -35.85
N LYS A 202 8.48 -3.90 -36.18
CA LYS A 202 8.73 -5.32 -36.43
C LYS A 202 8.66 -6.15 -35.16
N ALA A 203 9.11 -5.61 -34.03
CA ALA A 203 8.98 -6.26 -32.73
C ALA A 203 7.50 -6.48 -32.36
N PHE A 204 6.66 -5.44 -32.50
CA PHE A 204 5.22 -5.56 -32.28
C PHE A 204 4.56 -6.52 -33.28
N LYS A 205 4.93 -6.48 -34.56
CA LYS A 205 4.42 -7.43 -35.56
C LYS A 205 4.74 -8.88 -35.21
N ALA A 206 5.92 -9.17 -34.66
CA ALA A 206 6.29 -10.51 -34.19
C ALA A 206 5.39 -10.95 -33.01
N LEU A 207 5.09 -10.04 -32.08
CA LEU A 207 4.18 -10.29 -30.96
C LEU A 207 2.72 -10.45 -31.39
N GLU A 208 2.24 -9.67 -32.35
CA GLU A 208 0.89 -9.83 -32.93
C GLU A 208 0.77 -11.18 -33.65
N THR A 209 1.84 -11.62 -34.29
CA THR A 209 1.89 -12.93 -34.97
C THR A 209 1.86 -14.08 -33.95
N SER A 210 2.54 -13.94 -32.81
CA SER A 210 2.51 -14.97 -31.76
C SER A 210 1.13 -15.10 -31.12
N LEU A 211 0.36 -14.00 -31.00
CA LEU A 211 -1.03 -14.03 -30.53
C LEU A 211 -1.95 -14.88 -31.40
N LYS A 212 -1.66 -15.06 -32.70
CA LYS A 212 -2.46 -15.90 -33.60
C LYS A 212 -2.18 -17.40 -33.47
N LYS A 213 -1.17 -17.79 -32.68
CA LYS A 213 -0.78 -19.20 -32.51
C LYS A 213 -1.72 -19.93 -31.55
N ASN A 214 -1.81 -21.25 -31.70
CA ASN A 214 -2.60 -22.10 -30.81
C ASN A 214 -1.68 -22.78 -29.77
N LYS A 215 -1.67 -22.24 -28.55
CA LYS A 215 -0.85 -22.70 -27.42
C LYS A 215 -1.73 -23.06 -26.23
N LYS A 216 -1.46 -24.22 -25.65
CA LYS A 216 -2.20 -24.79 -24.51
C LYS A 216 -1.53 -24.57 -23.16
N GLN A 217 -0.43 -23.82 -23.11
CA GLN A 217 0.30 -23.52 -21.88
C GLN A 217 0.02 -22.07 -21.46
N PRO A 218 -0.63 -21.82 -20.31
CA PRO A 218 -0.88 -20.46 -19.82
C PRO A 218 0.40 -19.64 -19.64
N GLU A 219 1.50 -20.28 -19.23
CA GLU A 219 2.80 -19.64 -19.01
C GLU A 219 3.38 -19.04 -20.29
N PHE A 220 3.09 -19.65 -21.45
CA PHE A 220 3.47 -19.09 -22.74
C PHE A 220 2.80 -17.73 -22.94
N TRP A 221 1.49 -17.64 -22.67
CA TRP A 221 0.71 -16.42 -22.86
C TRP A 221 1.11 -15.32 -21.87
N ILE A 222 1.36 -15.65 -20.61
CA ILE A 222 1.93 -14.69 -19.64
C ILE A 222 3.31 -14.22 -20.12
N GLY A 223 4.12 -15.11 -20.70
CA GLY A 223 5.40 -14.73 -21.32
C GLY A 223 5.25 -13.78 -22.52
N ILE A 224 4.17 -13.89 -23.29
CA ILE A 224 3.86 -12.91 -24.35
C ILE A 224 3.49 -11.55 -23.74
N ALA A 225 2.72 -11.52 -22.65
CA ALA A 225 2.42 -10.30 -21.91
C ALA A 225 3.69 -9.62 -21.35
N ASP A 226 4.62 -10.41 -20.79
CA ASP A 226 5.96 -9.92 -20.37
C ASP A 226 6.65 -9.20 -21.54
N LEU A 227 6.70 -9.84 -22.72
CA LEU A 227 7.38 -9.30 -23.90
C LEU A 227 6.68 -8.06 -24.49
N TYR A 228 5.35 -7.98 -24.46
CA TYR A 228 4.62 -6.77 -24.87
C TYR A 228 4.96 -5.58 -23.96
N ARG A 229 4.94 -5.78 -22.64
CA ARG A 229 5.34 -4.74 -21.68
C ARG A 229 6.77 -4.28 -21.94
N ASP A 230 7.71 -5.21 -22.01
CA ASP A 230 9.14 -4.88 -22.13
C ASP A 230 9.46 -4.19 -23.46
N THR A 231 8.87 -4.67 -24.56
CA THR A 231 9.00 -4.05 -25.88
C THR A 231 8.39 -2.65 -25.89
N GLY A 232 7.21 -2.49 -25.29
CA GLY A 232 6.52 -1.20 -25.22
C GLY A 232 7.26 -0.16 -24.39
N LEU A 233 7.77 -0.53 -23.22
CA LEU A 233 8.59 0.34 -22.38
C LEU A 233 9.89 0.74 -23.10
N SER A 234 10.57 -0.20 -23.76
CA SER A 234 11.77 0.09 -24.55
C SER A 234 11.49 1.02 -25.73
N ALA A 235 10.32 0.91 -26.36
CA ALA A 235 9.92 1.70 -27.52
C ALA A 235 9.32 3.07 -27.15
N LYS A 236 9.08 3.35 -25.87
CA LYS A 236 8.24 4.47 -25.39
C LYS A 236 6.89 4.54 -26.14
N ALA A 237 6.31 3.37 -26.39
CA ALA A 237 5.06 3.25 -27.14
C ALA A 237 3.87 3.77 -26.33
N ASP A 238 2.79 4.10 -27.03
CA ASP A 238 1.50 4.44 -26.41
C ASP A 238 1.07 3.32 -25.45
N ILE A 239 0.78 3.69 -24.20
CA ILE A 239 0.36 2.79 -23.14
C ILE A 239 -0.87 1.97 -23.53
N ASN A 240 -1.77 2.52 -24.36
CA ASN A 240 -2.97 1.82 -24.83
C ASN A 240 -2.61 0.66 -25.77
N LYS A 241 -1.61 0.85 -26.64
CA LYS A 241 -1.10 -0.20 -27.52
C LYS A 241 -0.49 -1.33 -26.69
N ILE A 242 0.30 -0.99 -25.67
CA ILE A 242 0.89 -1.98 -24.75
C ILE A 242 -0.22 -2.73 -24.00
N LYS A 243 -1.16 -2.00 -23.41
CA LYS A 243 -2.29 -2.55 -22.65
C LYS A 243 -3.09 -3.54 -23.49
N SER A 244 -3.45 -3.17 -24.73
CA SER A 244 -4.24 -4.05 -25.61
C SER A 244 -3.55 -5.40 -25.90
N GLY A 245 -2.25 -5.38 -26.20
CA GLY A 245 -1.47 -6.60 -26.47
C GLY A 245 -1.25 -7.45 -25.24
N VAL A 246 -0.99 -6.81 -24.08
CA VAL A 246 -0.89 -7.49 -22.79
C VAL A 246 -2.20 -8.19 -22.45
N LEU A 247 -3.32 -7.47 -22.44
CA LEU A 247 -4.62 -8.04 -22.07
C LEU A 247 -5.04 -9.17 -23.01
N ALA A 248 -4.82 -9.04 -24.32
CA ALA A 248 -5.10 -10.12 -25.27
C ALA A 248 -4.31 -11.41 -24.98
N ALA A 249 -3.07 -11.28 -24.48
CA ALA A 249 -2.27 -12.43 -24.06
C ALA A 249 -2.79 -13.01 -22.74
N LEU A 250 -3.08 -12.18 -21.74
CA LEU A 250 -3.59 -12.63 -20.44
C LEU A 250 -4.96 -13.33 -20.58
N ASP A 251 -5.86 -12.82 -21.41
CA ASP A 251 -7.17 -13.42 -21.68
C ASP A 251 -7.02 -14.84 -22.25
N LYS A 252 -6.05 -15.06 -23.15
CA LYS A 252 -5.72 -16.40 -23.65
C LYS A 252 -5.17 -17.32 -22.56
N ALA A 253 -4.43 -16.78 -21.59
CA ALA A 253 -3.98 -17.54 -20.44
C ALA A 253 -5.15 -17.95 -19.53
N GLU A 254 -6.09 -17.02 -19.27
CA GLU A 254 -7.26 -17.25 -18.41
C GLU A 254 -8.22 -18.30 -19.00
N VAL A 255 -8.46 -18.27 -20.32
CA VAL A 255 -9.31 -19.26 -21.02
C VAL A 255 -8.83 -20.70 -20.81
N LEU A 256 -7.52 -20.90 -20.64
CA LEU A 256 -6.93 -22.21 -20.38
C LEU A 256 -7.11 -22.69 -18.94
N LYS A 257 -7.67 -21.86 -18.04
CA LYS A 257 -7.95 -22.16 -16.63
C LYS A 257 -6.71 -22.73 -15.91
N PRO A 258 -5.65 -21.93 -15.70
CA PRO A 258 -4.45 -22.40 -15.03
C PRO A 258 -4.76 -22.93 -13.63
N GLU A 259 -4.25 -24.13 -13.31
CA GLU A 259 -4.42 -24.75 -11.98
C GLU A 259 -3.23 -24.48 -11.06
N ASN A 260 -2.06 -24.16 -11.63
CA ASN A 260 -0.85 -23.88 -10.86
C ASN A 260 -1.01 -22.54 -10.09
N PRO A 261 -0.93 -22.53 -8.75
CA PRO A 261 -1.10 -21.31 -7.96
C PRO A 261 -0.14 -20.17 -8.33
N LEU A 262 1.10 -20.49 -8.72
CA LEU A 262 2.06 -19.46 -9.15
C LEU A 262 1.64 -18.80 -10.47
N THR A 263 1.06 -19.59 -11.38
CA THR A 263 0.57 -19.09 -12.67
C THR A 263 -0.68 -18.24 -12.47
N ILE A 264 -1.61 -18.67 -11.61
CA ILE A 264 -2.80 -17.88 -11.23
C ILE A 264 -2.39 -16.55 -10.57
N LEU A 265 -1.41 -16.58 -9.65
CA LEU A 265 -0.90 -15.39 -8.99
C LEU A 265 -0.30 -14.40 -9.98
N ARG A 266 0.58 -14.87 -10.87
CA ARG A 266 1.16 -14.01 -11.91
C ARG A 266 0.09 -13.39 -12.80
N LEU A 267 -0.93 -14.16 -13.19
CA LEU A 267 -2.03 -13.67 -14.01
C LEU A 267 -2.84 -12.59 -13.27
N ALA A 268 -3.16 -12.82 -11.99
CA ALA A 268 -3.87 -11.85 -11.13
C ALA A 268 -3.09 -10.55 -10.94
N ASP A 269 -1.79 -10.65 -10.64
CA ASP A 269 -0.90 -9.49 -10.50
C ASP A 269 -0.82 -8.67 -11.78
N TYR A 270 -0.81 -9.35 -12.94
CA TYR A 270 -0.83 -8.70 -14.25
C TYR A 270 -2.15 -7.98 -14.49
N TYR A 271 -3.30 -8.62 -14.26
CA TYR A 271 -4.59 -7.95 -14.41
C TYR A 271 -4.71 -6.72 -13.50
N LYS A 272 -4.28 -6.83 -12.24
CA LYS A 272 -4.23 -5.70 -11.30
C LYS A 272 -3.37 -4.56 -11.85
N LEU A 273 -2.13 -4.87 -12.28
CA LEU A 273 -1.19 -3.86 -12.80
C LEU A 273 -1.76 -3.08 -13.99
N TRP A 274 -2.57 -3.73 -14.83
CA TRP A 274 -3.15 -3.12 -16.03
C TRP A 274 -4.59 -2.59 -15.82
N GLY A 275 -5.07 -2.57 -14.58
CA GLY A 275 -6.36 -1.98 -14.18
C GLY A 275 -7.58 -2.87 -14.42
N GLU A 276 -7.38 -4.16 -14.67
CA GLU A 276 -8.47 -5.15 -14.78
C GLU A 276 -8.81 -5.72 -13.39
N ASN A 277 -9.22 -4.83 -12.48
CA ASN A 277 -9.43 -5.13 -11.06
C ASN A 277 -10.38 -6.29 -10.82
N GLU A 278 -11.50 -6.36 -11.54
CA GLU A 278 -12.48 -7.44 -11.40
C GLU A 278 -11.87 -8.82 -11.73
N LYS A 279 -11.05 -8.90 -12.78
CA LYS A 279 -10.38 -10.15 -13.18
C LYS A 279 -9.35 -10.55 -12.13
N ALA A 280 -8.57 -9.58 -11.64
CA ALA A 280 -7.60 -9.80 -10.57
C ALA A 280 -8.26 -10.30 -9.29
N ILE A 281 -9.36 -9.67 -8.86
CA ILE A 281 -10.14 -10.06 -7.67
C ILE A 281 -10.58 -11.52 -7.79
N ARG A 282 -11.18 -11.93 -8.92
CA ARG A 282 -11.63 -13.32 -9.12
C ARG A 282 -10.49 -14.32 -8.94
N LEU A 283 -9.34 -14.07 -9.57
CA LEU A 283 -8.18 -14.97 -9.49
C LEU A 283 -7.56 -15.00 -8.09
N TYR A 284 -7.47 -13.85 -7.40
CA TYR A 284 -7.01 -13.83 -6.02
C TYR A 284 -7.98 -14.56 -5.07
N VAL A 285 -9.29 -14.48 -5.30
CA VAL A 285 -10.29 -15.26 -4.54
C VAL A 285 -10.05 -16.75 -4.75
N THR A 286 -9.85 -17.21 -5.98
CA THR A 286 -9.49 -18.60 -6.28
C THR A 286 -8.22 -19.04 -5.54
N LEU A 287 -7.21 -18.19 -5.45
CA LEU A 287 -5.98 -18.50 -4.69
C LEU A 287 -6.24 -18.66 -3.18
N ILE A 288 -7.11 -17.83 -2.61
CA ILE A 288 -7.48 -17.95 -1.20
C ILE A 288 -8.31 -19.20 -0.93
N GLU A 289 -9.18 -19.60 -1.87
CA GLU A 289 -9.94 -20.84 -1.78
C GLU A 289 -9.01 -22.06 -1.79
N LEU A 290 -7.98 -22.05 -2.64
CA LEU A 290 -6.95 -23.10 -2.70
C LEU A 290 -6.06 -23.10 -1.46
N ASN A 291 -5.69 -21.93 -0.94
CA ASN A 291 -4.89 -21.80 0.27
C ASN A 291 -5.31 -20.57 1.10
N PRO A 292 -6.13 -20.77 2.14
CA PRO A 292 -6.62 -19.68 2.98
C PRO A 292 -5.55 -18.93 3.78
N SER A 293 -4.33 -19.47 3.89
CA SER A 293 -3.24 -18.88 4.67
C SER A 293 -2.40 -17.84 3.90
N LEU A 294 -2.72 -17.58 2.63
CA LEU A 294 -2.02 -16.62 1.78
C LEU A 294 -2.30 -15.17 2.17
N THR A 295 -1.69 -14.73 3.28
CA THR A 295 -1.81 -13.37 3.82
C THR A 295 -1.46 -12.28 2.79
N GLY A 296 -0.39 -12.45 2.00
CA GLY A 296 -0.04 -11.49 0.95
C GLY A 296 -1.14 -11.33 -0.11
N VAL A 297 -1.84 -12.41 -0.48
CA VAL A 297 -2.97 -12.34 -1.43
C VAL A 297 -4.18 -11.66 -0.81
N ARG A 298 -4.46 -11.92 0.48
CA ARG A 298 -5.51 -11.21 1.22
C ARG A 298 -5.27 -9.71 1.29
N GLU A 299 -4.02 -9.29 1.47
CA GLU A 299 -3.65 -7.87 1.48
C GLU A 299 -3.94 -7.23 0.11
N GLN A 300 -3.56 -7.89 -0.99
CA GLN A 300 -3.87 -7.40 -2.35
C GLN A 300 -5.38 -7.31 -2.60
N LEU A 301 -6.16 -8.29 -2.11
CA LEU A 301 -7.61 -8.27 -2.23
C LEU A 301 -8.25 -7.16 -1.40
N ALA A 302 -7.80 -6.95 -0.16
CA ALA A 302 -8.29 -5.87 0.67
C ALA A 302 -8.07 -4.51 0.00
N GLU A 303 -6.88 -4.29 -0.57
CA GLU A 303 -6.56 -3.07 -1.31
C GLU A 303 -7.47 -2.89 -2.53
N LEU A 304 -7.65 -3.93 -3.34
CA LEU A 304 -8.54 -3.89 -4.50
C LEU A 304 -10.00 -3.64 -4.09
N PHE A 305 -10.49 -4.27 -3.03
CA PHE A 305 -11.83 -4.02 -2.53
C PHE A 305 -12.01 -2.58 -2.04
N LEU A 306 -11.01 -1.99 -1.39
CA LEU A 306 -11.06 -0.58 -1.00
C LEU A 306 -11.07 0.37 -2.20
N GLN A 307 -10.31 0.07 -3.25
CA GLN A 307 -10.34 0.85 -4.50
C GLN A 307 -11.70 0.81 -5.19
N GLU A 308 -12.41 -0.32 -5.09
CA GLU A 308 -13.74 -0.52 -5.64
C GLU A 308 -14.87 -0.13 -4.65
N GLU A 309 -14.54 0.59 -3.57
CA GLU A 309 -15.48 1.02 -2.50
C GLU A 309 -16.23 -0.14 -1.79
N LYS A 310 -15.71 -1.36 -1.90
CA LYS A 310 -16.22 -2.60 -1.28
C LYS A 310 -15.65 -2.79 0.13
N THR A 311 -15.96 -1.86 1.02
CA THR A 311 -15.39 -1.76 2.37
C THR A 311 -15.67 -2.99 3.25
N GLU A 312 -16.84 -3.64 3.09
CA GLU A 312 -17.18 -4.83 3.89
C GLU A 312 -16.32 -6.03 3.50
N GLU A 313 -16.12 -6.27 2.21
CA GLU A 313 -15.28 -7.33 1.67
C GLU A 313 -13.81 -7.11 2.04
N ALA A 314 -13.33 -5.87 1.97
CA ALA A 314 -12.00 -5.50 2.43
C ALA A 314 -11.81 -5.82 3.92
N THR A 315 -12.77 -5.43 4.75
CA THR A 315 -12.78 -5.71 6.19
C THR A 315 -12.70 -7.21 6.46
N LYS A 316 -13.49 -8.04 5.76
CA LYS A 316 -13.46 -9.51 5.90
C LYS A 316 -12.07 -10.08 5.61
N GLN A 317 -11.38 -9.57 4.59
CA GLN A 317 -10.02 -10.04 4.27
C GLN A 317 -9.00 -9.61 5.32
N LEU A 318 -9.07 -8.37 5.80
CA LEU A 318 -8.17 -7.83 6.83
C LEU A 318 -8.36 -8.54 8.18
N GLU A 319 -9.60 -8.81 8.58
CA GLU A 319 -9.89 -9.60 9.77
C GLU A 319 -9.37 -11.04 9.64
N ALA A 320 -9.49 -11.65 8.46
CA ALA A 320 -8.91 -12.97 8.21
C ALA A 320 -7.38 -12.97 8.34
N ILE A 321 -6.71 -11.89 7.91
CA ILE A 321 -5.28 -11.70 8.16
C ILE A 321 -5.02 -11.66 9.67
N LEU A 322 -5.75 -10.85 10.43
CA LEU A 322 -5.56 -10.71 11.88
C LEU A 322 -5.85 -11.98 12.67
N ARG A 323 -6.79 -12.84 12.22
CA ARG A 323 -7.00 -14.17 12.85
C ARG A 323 -5.75 -15.05 12.77
N SER A 324 -5.00 -14.95 11.68
CA SER A 324 -3.75 -15.72 11.49
C SER A 324 -2.52 -15.03 12.07
N ARG A 325 -2.50 -13.69 12.03
CA ARG A 325 -1.40 -12.84 12.48
C ARG A 325 -1.98 -11.62 13.20
N PRO A 326 -2.32 -11.75 14.50
CA PRO A 326 -2.91 -10.66 15.28
C PRO A 326 -2.03 -9.41 15.36
N THR A 327 -0.73 -9.58 15.11
CA THR A 327 0.27 -8.51 15.14
C THR A 327 0.58 -7.88 13.78
N ASN A 328 -0.21 -8.15 12.74
CA ASN A 328 -0.02 -7.51 11.43
C ASN A 328 -0.41 -6.02 11.51
N GLU A 329 0.60 -5.16 11.66
CA GLU A 329 0.47 -3.71 11.78
C GLU A 329 -0.26 -3.07 10.61
N ARG A 330 0.02 -3.51 9.37
CA ARG A 330 -0.63 -2.98 8.16
C ARG A 330 -2.12 -3.27 8.17
N ALA A 331 -2.51 -4.50 8.51
CA ALA A 331 -3.92 -4.88 8.58
C ALA A 331 -4.65 -4.13 9.71
N LEU A 332 -4.02 -3.98 10.88
CA LEU A 332 -4.55 -3.16 11.98
C LEU A 332 -4.72 -1.69 11.56
N PHE A 333 -3.74 -1.11 10.87
CA PHE A 333 -3.77 0.30 10.47
C PHE A 333 -4.89 0.57 9.47
N ILE A 334 -5.02 -0.28 8.45
CA ILE A 334 -6.08 -0.16 7.44
C ILE A 334 -7.46 -0.36 8.10
N LEU A 335 -7.61 -1.36 8.99
CA LEU A 335 -8.87 -1.54 9.72
C LEU A 335 -9.20 -0.35 10.62
N GLY A 336 -8.22 0.22 11.33
CA GLY A 336 -8.39 1.44 12.12
C GLY A 336 -8.93 2.60 11.28
N GLY A 337 -8.37 2.82 10.09
CA GLY A 337 -8.85 3.81 9.12
C GLY A 337 -10.29 3.53 8.66
N ILE A 338 -10.60 2.28 8.27
CA ILE A 338 -11.97 1.88 7.88
C ILE A 338 -12.97 2.15 9.01
N LYS A 339 -12.63 1.79 10.26
CA LYS A 339 -13.52 2.01 11.41
C LYS A 339 -13.73 3.49 11.70
N ARG A 340 -12.69 4.32 11.56
CA ARG A 340 -12.79 5.79 11.67
C ARG A 340 -13.77 6.33 10.63
N ASP A 341 -13.61 5.91 9.37
CA ASP A 341 -14.44 6.41 8.26
C ASP A 341 -15.90 5.93 8.36
N LEU A 342 -16.14 4.77 9.01
CA LEU A 342 -17.47 4.28 9.37
C LEU A 342 -18.05 4.94 10.65
N ASN A 343 -17.44 6.02 11.16
CA ASN A 343 -17.82 6.72 12.38
C ASN A 343 -17.91 5.80 13.62
N LYS A 344 -16.95 4.87 13.75
CA LYS A 344 -16.78 3.96 14.89
C LYS A 344 -15.47 4.26 15.63
N PRO A 345 -15.37 5.40 16.32
CA PRO A 345 -14.09 5.89 16.86
C PRO A 345 -13.51 4.97 17.95
N GLU A 346 -14.33 4.28 18.73
CA GLU A 346 -13.85 3.33 19.76
C GLU A 346 -13.17 2.10 19.12
N GLU A 347 -13.78 1.53 18.07
CA GLU A 347 -13.18 0.41 17.32
C GLU A 347 -11.89 0.85 16.63
N ALA A 348 -11.86 2.06 16.06
CA ALA A 348 -10.67 2.62 15.43
C ALA A 348 -9.54 2.83 16.44
N ALA A 349 -9.83 3.43 17.60
CA ALA A 349 -8.85 3.67 18.66
C ALA A 349 -8.21 2.36 19.13
N MET A 350 -9.00 1.30 19.34
CA MET A 350 -8.48 -0.02 19.74
C MET A 350 -7.44 -0.57 18.76
N HIS A 351 -7.64 -0.41 17.45
CA HIS A 351 -6.68 -0.85 16.45
C HIS A 351 -5.36 -0.06 16.52
N PHE A 352 -5.42 1.28 16.60
CA PHE A 352 -4.23 2.12 16.69
C PHE A 352 -3.47 1.93 18.01
N GLU A 353 -4.17 1.78 19.14
CA GLU A 353 -3.57 1.43 20.43
C GLU A 353 -2.85 0.08 20.37
N THR A 354 -3.43 -0.90 19.67
CA THR A 354 -2.82 -2.22 19.50
C THR A 354 -1.53 -2.12 18.68
N ILE A 355 -1.51 -1.31 17.62
CA ILE A 355 -0.29 -1.04 16.84
C ILE A 355 0.79 -0.44 17.73
N ILE A 356 0.48 0.59 18.52
CA ILE A 356 1.43 1.25 19.42
C ILE A 356 2.00 0.27 20.45
N LYS A 357 1.17 -0.62 21.00
CA LYS A 357 1.60 -1.65 21.97
C LYS A 357 2.56 -2.67 21.36
N ILE A 358 2.36 -3.05 20.10
CA ILE A 358 3.17 -4.06 19.40
C ILE A 358 4.44 -3.44 18.83
N ASN A 359 4.33 -2.23 18.29
CA ASN A 359 5.41 -1.50 17.65
C ASN A 359 5.29 -0.01 17.99
N SER A 360 5.98 0.37 19.07
CA SER A 360 6.05 1.76 19.52
C SER A 360 6.74 2.69 18.50
N LYS A 361 7.44 2.14 17.50
CA LYS A 361 8.08 2.90 16.42
C LYS A 361 7.15 3.21 15.24
N PHE A 362 5.91 2.74 15.27
CA PHE A 362 4.92 3.03 14.23
C PHE A 362 4.29 4.41 14.43
N GLU A 363 5.01 5.44 14.03
CA GLU A 363 4.64 6.85 14.22
C GLU A 363 3.20 7.21 13.76
N PRO A 364 2.71 6.79 12.56
CA PRO A 364 1.39 7.22 12.10
C PRO A 364 0.23 6.82 13.02
N ALA A 365 0.36 5.73 13.77
CA ALA A 365 -0.71 5.27 14.66
C ALA A 365 -0.96 6.25 15.82
N TYR A 366 0.07 6.96 16.30
CA TYR A 366 -0.08 7.97 17.35
C TYR A 366 -0.94 9.14 16.87
N TYR A 367 -0.73 9.61 15.64
CA TYR A 367 -1.47 10.76 15.11
C TYR A 367 -2.90 10.41 14.75
N GLU A 368 -3.15 9.21 14.22
CA GLU A 368 -4.51 8.72 14.00
C GLU A 368 -5.25 8.55 15.33
N LEU A 369 -4.61 8.00 16.36
CA LEU A 369 -5.20 7.88 17.70
C LEU A 369 -5.49 9.25 18.33
N ALA A 370 -4.55 10.20 18.23
CA ALA A 370 -4.75 11.57 18.70
C ALA A 370 -5.91 12.26 17.97
N SER A 371 -6.03 12.08 16.65
CA SER A 371 -7.16 12.60 15.86
C SER A 371 -8.50 12.03 16.32
N ILE A 372 -8.54 10.72 16.65
CA ILE A 372 -9.76 10.08 17.15
C ILE A 372 -10.13 10.63 18.52
N HIS A 373 -9.15 10.82 19.41
CA HIS A 373 -9.41 11.42 20.71
C HIS A 373 -9.91 12.87 20.60
N LEU A 374 -9.40 13.67 19.66
CA LEU A 374 -9.95 15.00 19.37
C LEU A 374 -11.41 14.92 18.89
N PHE A 375 -11.70 14.01 17.96
CA PHE A 375 -13.05 13.82 17.43
C PHE A 375 -14.05 13.41 18.53
N GLN A 376 -13.60 12.58 19.49
CA GLN A 376 -14.38 12.20 20.67
C GLN A 376 -14.45 13.30 21.75
N ASN A 377 -13.94 14.50 21.47
CA ASN A 377 -13.84 15.61 22.42
C ASN A 377 -13.07 15.24 23.72
N ASN A 378 -12.01 14.45 23.57
CA ASN A 378 -11.09 14.05 24.64
C ASN A 378 -9.71 14.72 24.47
N PRO A 379 -9.61 16.05 24.67
CA PRO A 379 -8.36 16.79 24.42
C PRO A 379 -7.21 16.38 25.35
N LYS A 380 -7.49 15.90 26.57
CA LYS A 380 -6.44 15.41 27.48
C LYS A 380 -5.75 14.16 26.94
N LYS A 381 -6.53 13.14 26.56
CA LYS A 381 -5.99 11.92 25.93
C LYS A 381 -5.27 12.22 24.62
N THR A 382 -5.74 13.22 23.88
CA THR A 382 -5.03 13.71 22.69
C THR A 382 -3.63 14.18 23.07
N LEU A 383 -3.50 15.07 24.05
CA LEU A 383 -2.20 15.58 24.49
C LEU A 383 -1.32 14.47 25.05
N GLU A 384 -1.84 13.56 25.88
CA GLU A 384 -1.09 12.39 26.40
C GLU A 384 -0.55 11.50 25.26
N THR A 385 -1.36 11.26 24.23
CA THR A 385 -0.96 10.47 23.06
C THR A 385 0.14 11.18 22.27
N LEU A 386 0.02 12.49 22.09
CA LEU A 386 1.03 13.30 21.39
C LEU A 386 2.32 13.42 22.18
N GLU A 387 2.25 13.56 23.51
CA GLU A 387 3.41 13.56 24.40
C GLU A 387 4.17 12.23 24.29
N SER A 388 3.46 11.09 24.33
CA SER A 388 4.08 9.77 24.09
C SER A 388 4.71 9.64 22.70
N ALA A 389 4.14 10.29 21.69
CA ALA A 389 4.76 10.36 20.37
C ALA A 389 6.05 11.20 20.39
N TYR A 390 6.08 12.33 21.10
CA TYR A 390 7.23 13.24 21.18
C TYR A 390 8.43 12.66 21.94
N GLU A 391 8.23 11.64 22.78
CA GLU A 391 9.33 10.89 23.40
C GLU A 391 10.18 10.13 22.38
N GLN A 392 9.60 9.79 21.22
CA GLN A 392 10.22 8.90 20.23
C GLN A 392 10.42 9.55 18.86
N PHE A 393 9.56 10.52 18.50
CA PHE A 393 9.51 11.11 17.17
C PHE A 393 9.62 12.62 17.24
N LYS A 394 10.22 13.20 16.20
CA LYS A 394 10.23 14.65 16.04
C LYS A 394 8.79 15.14 15.74
N PRO A 395 8.35 16.26 16.32
CA PRO A 395 7.04 16.83 15.99
C PRO A 395 6.89 17.09 14.49
N LYS A 396 5.68 16.87 13.99
CA LYS A 396 5.27 17.19 12.61
C LYS A 396 4.14 18.21 12.65
N PHE A 397 3.83 18.80 11.49
CA PHE A 397 2.68 19.71 11.37
C PHE A 397 1.43 19.15 12.05
N ILE A 398 1.07 17.90 11.73
CA ILE A 398 -0.19 17.30 12.19
C ILE A 398 -0.25 17.14 13.71
N SER A 399 0.87 16.77 14.34
CA SER A 399 0.93 16.56 15.79
C SER A 399 0.81 17.88 16.54
N LYS A 400 1.51 18.93 16.07
CA LYS A 400 1.45 20.27 16.67
C LYS A 400 0.12 20.96 16.39
N PHE A 401 -0.47 20.74 15.22
CA PHE A 401 -1.81 21.19 14.91
C PHE A 401 -2.85 20.58 15.85
N TYR A 402 -2.82 19.25 16.05
CA TYR A 402 -3.70 18.56 17.00
C TYR A 402 -3.50 19.00 18.45
N ALA A 403 -2.25 19.25 18.88
CA ALA A 403 -1.99 19.84 20.19
C ALA A 403 -2.61 21.25 20.33
N GLY A 404 -2.50 22.08 19.28
CA GLY A 404 -3.12 23.39 19.22
C GLY A 404 -4.65 23.36 19.35
N LEU A 405 -5.30 22.42 18.67
CA LEU A 405 -6.74 22.19 18.80
C LEU A 405 -7.11 21.70 20.20
N ALA A 406 -6.37 20.71 20.75
CA ALA A 406 -6.62 20.20 22.09
C ALA A 406 -6.47 21.28 23.16
N HIS A 407 -5.42 22.11 23.09
CA HIS A 407 -5.24 23.25 23.99
C HIS A 407 -6.33 24.29 23.83
N SER A 408 -6.84 24.52 22.61
CA SER A 408 -7.97 25.43 22.37
C SER A 408 -9.25 24.91 23.03
N THR A 409 -9.56 23.62 22.91
CA THR A 409 -10.70 22.97 23.58
C THR A 409 -10.57 23.00 25.10
N LEU A 410 -9.35 22.97 25.63
CA LEU A 410 -9.07 23.13 27.06
C LEU A 410 -9.01 24.60 27.53
N HIS A 411 -9.32 25.55 26.65
CA HIS A 411 -9.21 27.00 26.90
C HIS A 411 -7.80 27.47 27.32
N GLN A 412 -6.77 26.70 26.98
CA GLN A 412 -5.35 27.02 27.21
C GLN A 412 -4.80 27.83 26.02
N PHE A 413 -5.39 28.99 25.75
CA PHE A 413 -5.19 29.72 24.49
C PHE A 413 -3.73 30.12 24.22
N SER A 414 -2.94 30.44 25.25
CA SER A 414 -1.50 30.70 25.10
C SER A 414 -0.73 29.48 24.56
N LYS A 415 -1.00 28.28 25.09
CA LYS A 415 -0.38 27.03 24.60
C LYS A 415 -0.91 26.61 23.24
N ALA A 416 -2.18 26.91 22.97
CA ALA A 416 -2.77 26.68 21.65
C ALA A 416 -2.05 27.52 20.58
N ILE A 417 -1.82 28.81 20.85
CA ILE A 417 -1.05 29.69 19.96
C ILE A 417 0.35 29.15 19.74
N GLU A 418 1.06 28.79 20.82
CA GLU A 418 2.42 28.23 20.74
C GLU A 418 2.45 26.99 19.82
N SER A 419 1.56 26.03 20.07
CA SER A 419 1.48 24.79 19.27
C SER A 419 1.10 25.05 17.82
N LEU A 420 0.19 25.99 17.56
CA LEU A 420 -0.21 26.35 16.19
C LEU A 420 0.89 27.11 15.45
N LEU A 421 1.66 27.99 16.12
CA LEU A 421 2.81 28.65 15.51
C LEU A 421 3.93 27.66 15.17
N GLU A 422 4.21 26.70 16.06
CA GLU A 422 5.14 25.62 15.76
C GLU A 422 4.67 24.77 14.57
N ALA A 423 3.36 24.50 14.47
CA ALA A 423 2.79 23.83 13.30
C ALA A 423 3.01 24.69 12.03
N GLU A 424 2.80 26.01 12.09
CA GLU A 424 3.05 26.91 10.96
C GLU A 424 4.51 26.83 10.48
N GLU A 425 5.47 26.89 11.41
CA GLU A 425 6.91 26.78 11.11
C GLU A 425 7.25 25.43 10.45
N LEU A 426 6.75 24.32 11.01
CA LEU A 426 6.97 22.99 10.44
C LEU A 426 6.41 22.87 9.03
N ALA A 427 5.22 23.40 8.76
CA ALA A 427 4.63 23.37 7.43
C ALA A 427 5.41 24.24 6.42
N GLN A 428 5.95 25.39 6.84
CA GLN A 428 6.79 26.23 5.96
C GLN A 428 8.05 25.50 5.47
N SER A 429 8.55 24.53 6.25
CA SER A 429 9.75 23.75 5.90
C SER A 429 9.51 22.58 4.93
N GLY A 430 8.27 22.23 4.60
CA GLY A 430 8.01 21.10 3.68
C GLY A 430 6.56 20.69 3.41
N GLU A 431 5.57 21.31 4.07
CA GLU A 431 4.14 20.98 3.93
C GLU A 431 3.26 22.24 3.77
N GLN A 432 3.69 23.23 2.98
CA GLN A 432 3.02 24.54 2.89
C GLN A 432 1.52 24.45 2.52
N ASN A 433 1.13 23.43 1.77
CA ASN A 433 -0.27 23.17 1.39
C ASN A 433 -1.20 22.89 2.59
N ARG A 434 -0.64 22.58 3.77
CA ARG A 434 -1.40 22.39 5.02
C ARG A 434 -1.88 23.71 5.64
N LEU A 435 -1.25 24.83 5.30
CA LEU A 435 -1.59 26.18 5.79
C LEU A 435 -2.82 26.73 5.08
N THR A 436 -3.94 26.07 5.30
CA THR A 436 -5.24 26.38 4.70
C THR A 436 -5.96 27.50 5.44
N HIS A 437 -7.06 27.99 4.87
CA HIS A 437 -7.96 28.94 5.56
C HIS A 437 -8.45 28.39 6.92
N PHE A 438 -8.65 27.07 7.04
CA PHE A 438 -9.03 26.44 8.31
C PHE A 438 -7.93 26.54 9.37
N PHE A 439 -6.67 26.30 8.98
CA PHE A 439 -5.53 26.45 9.90
C PHE A 439 -5.46 27.88 10.45
N TYR A 440 -5.49 28.88 9.57
CA TYR A 440 -5.43 30.27 9.98
C TYR A 440 -6.66 30.71 10.78
N PHE A 441 -7.83 30.15 10.52
CA PHE A 441 -9.00 30.38 11.36
C PHE A 441 -8.80 29.89 12.79
N GLN A 442 -8.27 28.68 12.99
CA GLN A 442 -7.99 28.12 14.31
C GLN A 442 -6.94 28.98 15.06
N LEU A 443 -5.88 29.40 14.37
CA LEU A 443 -4.86 30.28 14.97
C LEU A 443 -5.44 31.67 15.30
N GLY A 444 -6.26 32.24 14.42
CA GLY A 444 -6.94 33.51 14.63
C GLY A 444 -7.88 33.46 15.84
N ALA A 445 -8.66 32.39 15.96
CA ALA A 445 -9.54 32.14 17.09
C ALA A 445 -8.74 31.99 18.40
N ALA A 446 -7.62 31.28 18.38
CA ALA A 446 -6.76 31.16 19.56
C ALA A 446 -6.19 32.54 19.98
N TYR A 447 -5.75 33.37 19.04
CA TYR A 447 -5.32 34.75 19.33
C TYR A 447 -6.44 35.64 19.85
N GLU A 448 -7.64 35.54 19.27
CA GLU A 448 -8.83 36.28 19.72
C GLU A 448 -9.18 35.92 21.16
N ARG A 449 -9.26 34.63 21.46
CA ARG A 449 -9.56 34.14 22.81
C ARG A 449 -8.46 34.46 23.82
N ASN A 450 -7.21 34.59 23.35
CA ASN A 450 -6.10 35.12 24.14
C ASN A 450 -6.05 36.67 24.19
N ARG A 451 -7.10 37.35 23.72
CA ARG A 451 -7.30 38.81 23.72
C ARG A 451 -6.27 39.60 22.91
N GLN A 452 -5.60 38.96 21.96
CA GLN A 452 -4.63 39.57 21.06
C GLN A 452 -5.30 40.01 19.75
N TYR A 453 -6.32 40.87 19.86
CA TYR A 453 -7.25 41.18 18.77
C TYR A 453 -6.59 41.73 17.49
N ASN A 454 -5.56 42.57 17.63
CA ASN A 454 -4.82 43.09 16.47
C ASN A 454 -4.11 41.97 15.70
N THR A 455 -3.51 41.01 16.40
CA THR A 455 -2.89 39.83 15.77
C THR A 455 -3.95 38.91 15.18
N ALA A 456 -5.02 38.64 15.94
CA ALA A 456 -6.14 37.83 15.50
C ALA A 456 -6.73 38.34 14.17
N SER A 457 -6.97 39.65 14.05
CA SER A 457 -7.50 40.25 12.81
C SER A 457 -6.61 40.01 11.59
N LYS A 458 -5.28 40.15 11.74
CA LYS A 458 -4.32 39.86 10.67
C LYS A 458 -4.38 38.39 10.26
N ILE A 459 -4.49 37.49 11.23
CA ILE A 459 -4.57 36.05 10.98
C ILE A 459 -5.90 35.65 10.34
N PHE A 460 -7.04 36.20 10.79
CA PHE A 460 -8.33 35.99 10.13
C PHE A 460 -8.33 36.52 8.70
N ASN A 461 -7.70 37.68 8.46
CA ASN A 461 -7.53 38.19 7.10
C ASN A 461 -6.66 37.28 6.23
N LYS A 462 -5.65 36.59 6.79
CA LYS A 462 -4.95 35.53 6.03
C LYS A 462 -5.91 34.40 5.63
N ALA A 463 -6.79 33.96 6.54
CA ALA A 463 -7.79 32.94 6.22
C ALA A 463 -8.74 33.39 5.09
N LEU A 464 -9.24 34.63 5.16
CA LEU A 464 -10.12 35.22 4.14
C LEU A 464 -9.41 35.47 2.81
N ASN A 465 -8.11 35.78 2.80
CA ASN A 465 -7.33 35.89 1.57
C ASN A 465 -7.17 34.53 0.86
N LEU A 466 -7.08 33.44 1.63
CA LEU A 466 -7.02 32.08 1.07
C LEU A 466 -8.39 31.58 0.61
N PHE A 467 -9.46 31.93 1.34
CA PHE A 467 -10.83 31.59 0.97
C PHE A 467 -11.78 32.76 1.27
N PRO A 468 -12.06 33.64 0.28
CA PRO A 468 -12.86 34.86 0.48
C PRO A 468 -14.33 34.67 0.81
N GLU A 469 -14.86 33.45 0.74
CA GLU A 469 -16.24 33.09 1.11
C GLU A 469 -16.30 32.31 2.42
N TYR A 470 -15.20 32.27 3.19
CA TYR A 470 -15.16 31.56 4.47
C TYR A 470 -15.95 32.30 5.56
N HIS A 471 -17.27 32.10 5.56
CA HIS A 471 -18.23 32.77 6.46
C HIS A 471 -17.91 32.56 7.95
N ASN A 472 -17.30 31.44 8.34
CA ASN A 472 -16.80 31.23 9.71
C ASN A 472 -15.79 32.31 10.13
N ALA A 473 -14.78 32.60 9.31
CA ALA A 473 -13.80 33.64 9.64
C ALA A 473 -14.39 35.05 9.54
N MET A 474 -15.31 35.29 8.61
CA MET A 474 -16.03 36.57 8.53
C MET A 474 -16.81 36.84 9.81
N ASN A 475 -17.61 35.87 10.27
CA ASN A 475 -18.40 36.01 11.48
C ASN A 475 -17.50 36.18 12.71
N TYR A 476 -16.46 35.36 12.86
CA TYR A 476 -15.53 35.48 13.99
C TYR A 476 -14.81 36.84 14.03
N LEU A 477 -14.30 37.31 12.89
CA LEU A 477 -13.63 38.61 12.80
C LEU A 477 -14.61 39.76 13.08
N GLY A 478 -15.79 39.72 12.47
CA GLY A 478 -16.82 40.73 12.69
C GLY A 478 -17.33 40.73 14.13
N TYR A 479 -17.64 39.56 14.69
CA TYR A 479 -18.07 39.43 16.10
C TYR A 479 -17.00 39.96 17.05
N MET A 480 -15.73 39.61 16.85
CA MET A 480 -14.62 40.13 17.65
C MET A 480 -14.60 41.67 17.65
N TRP A 481 -14.74 42.30 16.48
CA TRP A 481 -14.79 43.75 16.35
C TRP A 481 -15.98 44.39 17.06
N VAL A 482 -17.17 43.83 16.90
CA VAL A 482 -18.38 44.25 17.61
C VAL A 482 -18.21 44.12 19.13
N ASP A 483 -17.66 43.00 19.59
CA ASP A 483 -17.56 42.73 21.02
C ASP A 483 -16.62 43.72 21.72
N ILE A 484 -15.48 44.05 21.10
CA ILE A 484 -14.52 45.02 21.64
C ILE A 484 -14.81 46.48 21.28
N ASP A 485 -15.95 46.73 20.62
CA ASP A 485 -16.44 48.06 20.21
C ASP A 485 -15.44 48.82 19.30
N ARG A 486 -14.93 48.14 18.26
CA ARG A 486 -14.01 48.70 17.26
C ARG A 486 -14.41 48.28 15.85
N ASN A 487 -14.00 49.05 14.84
CA ASN A 487 -14.20 48.73 13.42
C ASN A 487 -15.64 48.30 13.08
N ILE A 488 -16.64 48.96 13.68
CA ILE A 488 -18.05 48.54 13.63
C ILE A 488 -18.60 48.48 12.20
N ASP A 489 -18.13 49.35 11.31
CA ASP A 489 -18.56 49.36 9.91
C ASP A 489 -18.05 48.12 9.14
N GLU A 490 -16.75 47.81 9.26
CA GLU A 490 -16.15 46.59 8.70
C GLU A 490 -16.83 45.34 9.29
N ALA A 491 -17.04 45.33 10.60
CA ALA A 491 -17.72 44.25 11.29
C ALA A 491 -19.16 44.04 10.76
N ALA A 492 -19.87 45.13 10.45
CA ALA A 492 -21.21 45.07 9.90
C ALA A 492 -21.24 44.42 8.51
N GLU A 493 -20.26 44.70 7.65
CA GLU A 493 -20.14 44.07 6.34
C GLU A 493 -19.87 42.57 6.48
N LEU A 494 -18.90 42.20 7.32
CA LEU A 494 -18.51 40.80 7.53
C LEU A 494 -19.63 39.95 8.13
N ILE A 495 -20.29 40.43 9.19
CA ILE A 495 -21.37 39.69 9.86
C ILE A 495 -22.58 39.53 8.93
N LYS A 496 -22.97 40.60 8.21
CA LYS A 496 -24.09 40.51 7.26
C LYS A 496 -23.79 39.52 6.15
N LYS A 497 -22.59 39.56 5.57
CA LYS A 497 -22.19 38.61 4.53
C LYS A 497 -22.14 37.18 5.06
N ALA A 498 -21.63 36.95 6.27
CA ALA A 498 -21.64 35.63 6.90
C ALA A 498 -23.08 35.10 7.10
N ASN A 499 -23.98 35.95 7.59
CA ASN A 499 -25.39 35.62 7.77
C ASN A 499 -26.15 35.46 6.44
N GLU A 500 -25.76 36.15 5.36
CA GLU A 500 -26.33 35.91 4.02
C GLU A 500 -25.91 34.55 3.45
N LEU A 501 -24.68 34.11 3.74
CA LEU A 501 -24.15 32.81 3.31
C LEU A 501 -24.73 31.63 4.11
N ASP A 502 -25.07 31.84 5.39
CA ASP A 502 -25.68 30.82 6.25
C ASP A 502 -26.74 31.46 7.19
N PRO A 503 -27.97 31.71 6.68
CA PRO A 503 -28.99 32.52 7.36
C PRO A 503 -29.74 31.79 8.48
N GLU A 504 -29.50 30.49 8.68
CA GLU A 504 -30.07 29.68 9.75
C GLU A 504 -29.05 29.37 10.85
N ASN A 505 -27.82 29.88 10.73
CA ASN A 505 -26.79 29.72 11.74
C ASN A 505 -27.08 30.60 12.97
N ALA A 506 -27.44 29.97 14.08
CA ALA A 506 -27.78 30.69 15.31
C ALA A 506 -26.65 31.60 15.82
N ALA A 507 -25.37 31.19 15.66
CA ALA A 507 -24.23 32.01 16.08
C ALA A 507 -24.07 33.28 15.23
N TYR A 508 -24.43 33.22 13.94
CA TYR A 508 -24.34 34.37 13.04
C TYR A 508 -25.49 35.34 13.28
N ILE A 509 -26.68 34.79 13.55
CA ILE A 509 -27.84 35.58 13.97
C ILE A 509 -27.59 36.25 15.32
N ASP A 510 -26.96 35.57 16.28
CA ASP A 510 -26.53 36.17 17.55
C ASP A 510 -25.53 37.32 17.30
N SER A 511 -24.53 37.09 16.45
CA SER A 511 -23.54 38.10 16.07
C SER A 511 -24.20 39.31 15.40
N LEU A 512 -25.21 39.10 14.55
CA LEU A 512 -26.01 40.16 13.92
C LEU A 512 -26.84 40.93 14.94
N GLY A 513 -27.45 40.22 15.90
CA GLY A 513 -28.14 40.82 17.03
C GLY A 513 -27.21 41.69 17.88
N TRP A 514 -26.01 41.20 18.18
CA TRP A 514 -24.99 41.93 18.93
C TRP A 514 -24.46 43.15 18.19
N LEU A 515 -24.31 43.06 16.86
CA LEU A 515 -24.01 44.21 16.00
C LEU A 515 -25.10 45.29 16.13
N TYR A 516 -26.38 44.92 16.03
CA TYR A 516 -27.47 45.87 16.20
C TYR A 516 -27.51 46.48 17.60
N PHE A 517 -27.16 45.70 18.63
CA PHE A 517 -27.05 46.20 20.00
C PHE A 517 -25.96 47.28 20.11
N ARG A 518 -24.76 47.04 19.57
CA ARG A 518 -23.66 48.03 19.54
C ARG A 518 -24.03 49.28 18.75
N GLN A 519 -24.82 49.14 17.68
CA GLN A 519 -25.34 50.27 16.91
C GLN A 519 -26.49 51.04 17.60
N GLY A 520 -26.89 50.66 18.82
CA GLY A 520 -28.00 51.26 19.55
C GLY A 520 -29.38 50.90 19.03
N LYS A 521 -29.48 49.96 18.08
CA LYS A 521 -30.73 49.49 17.46
C LYS A 521 -31.33 48.35 18.30
N TYR A 522 -31.66 48.64 19.55
CA TYR A 522 -32.01 47.62 20.55
C TYR A 522 -33.25 46.79 20.18
N ASP A 523 -34.26 47.38 19.55
CA ASP A 523 -35.44 46.61 19.10
C ASP A 523 -35.07 45.57 18.04
N LYS A 524 -34.21 45.94 17.09
CA LYS A 524 -33.71 45.02 16.05
C LYS A 524 -32.80 43.95 16.64
N ALA A 525 -31.93 44.34 17.57
CA ALA A 525 -31.09 43.41 18.30
C ALA A 525 -31.92 42.34 18.99
N LEU A 526 -32.98 42.73 19.70
CA LEU A 526 -33.84 41.80 20.42
C LEU A 526 -34.53 40.80 19.47
N ILE A 527 -34.99 41.24 18.31
CA ILE A 527 -35.63 40.36 17.31
C ILE A 527 -34.66 39.25 16.87
N GLU A 528 -33.45 39.62 16.46
CA GLU A 528 -32.47 38.64 15.99
C GLU A 528 -31.99 37.72 17.14
N LEU A 529 -31.70 38.28 18.31
CA LEU A 529 -31.26 37.47 19.47
C LEU A 529 -32.33 36.48 19.92
N LEU A 530 -33.62 36.85 19.90
CA LEU A 530 -34.71 35.92 20.19
C LEU A 530 -34.80 34.83 19.12
N ARG A 531 -34.61 35.18 17.84
CA ARG A 531 -34.56 34.20 16.75
C ARG A 531 -33.39 33.22 16.94
N ALA A 532 -32.20 33.69 17.29
CA ALA A 532 -31.05 32.84 17.61
C ALA A 532 -31.35 31.91 18.80
N SER A 533 -32.06 32.40 19.82
CA SER A 533 -32.44 31.59 20.97
C SER A 533 -33.47 30.50 20.66
N GLU A 534 -34.35 30.73 19.68
CA GLU A 534 -35.34 29.73 19.24
C GLU A 534 -34.66 28.62 18.43
N LEU A 535 -33.69 28.97 17.59
CA LEU A 535 -32.89 27.99 16.83
C LEU A 535 -32.04 27.10 17.73
N THR A 536 -31.71 27.56 18.94
CA THR A 536 -30.90 26.83 19.94
C THR A 536 -31.74 26.29 21.10
N LYS A 537 -33.06 26.13 20.94
CA LYS A 537 -33.93 25.74 22.06
C LYS A 537 -33.60 24.38 22.70
N GLU A 538 -33.13 23.42 21.89
CA GLU A 538 -32.75 22.08 22.34
C GLU A 538 -31.42 22.09 23.09
N GLU A 539 -30.49 22.93 22.65
CA GLU A 539 -29.18 23.15 23.27
C GLU A 539 -28.91 24.66 23.48
N PRO A 540 -29.49 25.25 24.55
CA PRO A 540 -29.44 26.70 24.74
C PRO A 540 -28.02 27.22 25.02
N ASP A 541 -27.64 28.31 24.36
CA ASP A 541 -26.34 28.99 24.54
C ASP A 541 -26.43 30.12 25.58
N SER A 542 -25.52 30.11 26.56
CA SER A 542 -25.47 31.14 27.60
C SER A 542 -25.22 32.56 27.07
N THR A 543 -24.40 32.72 26.03
CA THR A 543 -24.03 34.01 25.46
C THR A 543 -25.24 34.68 24.80
N ILE A 544 -26.09 33.92 24.10
CA ILE A 544 -27.33 34.44 23.52
C ILE A 544 -28.24 35.00 24.63
N PHE A 545 -28.42 34.28 25.74
CA PHE A 545 -29.23 34.76 26.87
C PHE A 545 -28.59 35.95 27.61
N GLU A 546 -27.26 36.05 27.61
CA GLU A 546 -26.54 37.22 28.11
C GLU A 546 -26.86 38.45 27.24
N HIS A 547 -26.73 38.34 25.92
CA HIS A 547 -27.04 39.41 24.97
C HIS A 547 -28.52 39.81 25.02
N ILE A 548 -29.45 38.86 25.15
CA ILE A 548 -30.88 39.15 25.35
C ILE A 548 -31.09 39.96 26.63
N GLY A 549 -30.42 39.58 27.72
CA GLY A 549 -30.51 40.29 28.99
C GLY A 549 -29.99 41.72 28.90
N ASP A 550 -28.84 41.90 28.25
CA ASP A 550 -28.23 43.21 28.01
C ASP A 550 -29.14 44.10 27.15
N THR A 551 -29.76 43.53 26.12
CA THR A 551 -30.67 44.22 25.23
C THR A 551 -31.95 44.64 25.96
N HIS A 552 -32.56 43.77 26.75
CA HIS A 552 -33.70 44.13 27.59
C HIS A 552 -33.37 45.22 28.61
N GLN A 553 -32.17 45.20 29.17
CA GLN A 553 -31.73 46.24 30.11
C GLN A 553 -31.63 47.60 29.41
N LYS A 554 -31.15 47.67 28.16
CA LYS A 554 -31.11 48.90 27.37
C LYS A 554 -32.49 49.39 26.94
N LEU A 555 -33.44 48.47 26.74
CA LEU A 555 -34.86 48.79 26.47
C LEU A 555 -35.66 49.17 27.72
N GLY A 556 -35.05 49.14 28.92
CA GLY A 556 -35.70 49.48 30.18
C GLY A 556 -36.55 48.35 30.80
N ASP A 557 -36.58 47.16 30.20
CA ASP A 557 -37.30 45.99 30.75
C ASP A 557 -36.39 45.20 31.72
N THR A 558 -36.16 45.78 32.90
CA THR A 558 -35.29 45.19 33.93
C THR A 558 -35.76 43.80 34.39
N LYS A 559 -37.07 43.52 34.33
CA LYS A 559 -37.61 42.21 34.72
C LYS A 559 -37.18 41.13 33.73
N LYS A 560 -37.33 41.38 32.42
CA LYS A 560 -36.87 40.43 31.40
C LYS A 560 -35.35 40.34 31.34
N ALA A 561 -34.63 41.44 31.55
CA ALA A 561 -33.17 41.44 31.63
C ALA A 561 -32.65 40.45 32.69
N LYS A 562 -33.16 40.56 33.92
CA LYS A 562 -32.79 39.65 35.02
C LYS A 562 -33.20 38.20 34.74
N ALA A 563 -34.32 37.96 34.06
CA ALA A 563 -34.74 36.61 33.71
C ALA A 563 -33.77 35.96 32.71
N ALA A 564 -33.37 36.70 31.67
CA ALA A 564 -32.43 36.23 30.67
C ALA A 564 -31.03 35.99 31.27
N TRP A 565 -30.50 36.91 32.07
CA TRP A 565 -29.22 36.71 32.77
C TRP A 565 -29.25 35.53 33.75
N LYS A 566 -30.38 35.28 34.44
CA LYS A 566 -30.51 34.06 35.28
C LYS A 566 -30.43 32.80 34.43
N LYS A 567 -31.09 32.77 33.27
CA LYS A 567 -30.99 31.64 32.33
C LYS A 567 -29.56 31.45 31.83
N ALA A 568 -28.86 32.52 31.46
CA ALA A 568 -27.44 32.47 31.11
C ALA A 568 -26.59 31.88 32.25
N LEU A 569 -26.79 32.34 33.48
CA LEU A 569 -26.10 31.84 34.66
C LEU A 569 -26.35 30.35 34.91
N ASP A 570 -27.61 29.90 34.80
CA ASP A 570 -27.97 28.49 35.00
C ASP A 570 -27.29 27.58 33.96
N LEU A 571 -27.17 28.04 32.71
CA LEU A 571 -26.44 27.33 31.65
C LEU A 571 -24.93 27.25 31.96
N LEU A 572 -24.31 28.36 32.36
CA LEU A 572 -22.89 28.38 32.74
C LEU A 572 -22.62 27.49 33.97
N ILE A 573 -23.51 27.47 34.96
CA ILE A 573 -23.39 26.58 36.13
C ILE A 573 -23.56 25.12 35.71
N LYS A 574 -24.49 24.82 34.78
CA LYS A 574 -24.66 23.47 34.23
C LYS A 574 -23.42 23.00 33.48
N GLN A 575 -22.79 23.89 32.70
CA GLN A 575 -21.51 23.61 32.05
C GLN A 575 -20.41 23.33 33.07
N LYS A 576 -20.26 24.21 34.08
CA LYS A 576 -19.26 24.05 35.15
C LYS A 576 -19.36 22.71 35.86
N LYS A 577 -20.57 22.19 36.06
CA LYS A 577 -20.81 20.89 36.70
C LYS A 577 -20.34 19.70 35.86
N LYS A 578 -20.22 19.87 34.53
CA LYS A 578 -19.71 18.83 33.61
C LYS A 578 -18.19 18.84 33.53
N GLU A 579 -17.55 19.96 33.85
CA GLU A 579 -16.10 20.10 33.79
C GLU A 579 -15.43 19.40 34.97
N GLN A 580 -14.37 18.64 34.68
CA GLN A 580 -13.58 17.94 35.71
C GLN A 580 -12.54 18.86 36.36
N GLU A 581 -12.12 19.90 35.66
CA GLU A 581 -11.13 20.86 36.10
C GLU A 581 -11.70 22.28 36.04
N PRO A 582 -11.23 23.18 36.92
CA PRO A 582 -11.70 24.56 36.94
C PRO A 582 -11.22 25.34 35.70
N ASP A 583 -12.15 25.88 34.91
CA ASP A 583 -11.88 26.71 33.73
C ASP A 583 -11.94 28.22 34.05
N ALA A 584 -10.82 28.91 33.85
CA ALA A 584 -10.72 30.36 34.04
C ALA A 584 -11.76 31.13 33.22
N TYR A 585 -11.98 30.75 31.96
CA TYR A 585 -12.89 31.44 31.06
C TYR A 585 -14.34 31.33 31.56
N LEU A 586 -14.76 30.12 31.92
CA LEU A 586 -16.09 29.89 32.49
C LEU A 586 -16.32 30.67 33.79
N PHE A 587 -15.34 30.70 34.69
CA PHE A 587 -15.42 31.51 35.91
C PHE A 587 -15.52 33.01 35.63
N GLU A 588 -14.85 33.51 34.60
CA GLU A 588 -14.97 34.91 34.17
C GLU A 588 -16.41 35.23 33.74
N GLN A 589 -17.00 34.37 32.90
CA GLN A 589 -18.38 34.54 32.40
C GLN A 589 -19.39 34.50 33.54
N ILE A 590 -19.26 33.53 34.45
CA ILE A 590 -20.10 33.43 35.65
C ILE A 590 -20.02 34.72 36.48
N GLY A 591 -18.81 35.26 36.68
CA GLY A 591 -18.61 36.53 37.39
C GLY A 591 -19.28 37.71 36.69
N ASN A 592 -19.19 37.79 35.36
CA ASN A 592 -19.83 38.85 34.56
C ASN A 592 -21.36 38.83 34.75
N ILE A 593 -21.97 37.65 34.69
CA ILE A 593 -23.42 37.50 34.87
C ILE A 593 -23.85 37.81 36.31
N TYR A 594 -23.09 37.36 37.33
CA TYR A 594 -23.37 37.73 38.72
C TYR A 594 -23.34 39.23 38.93
N ASN A 595 -22.38 39.93 38.32
CA ASN A 595 -22.29 41.38 38.36
C ASN A 595 -23.52 42.04 37.74
N LYS A 596 -23.95 41.58 36.56
CA LYS A 596 -25.18 42.06 35.89
C LYS A 596 -26.45 41.83 36.75
N LEU A 597 -26.49 40.75 37.52
CA LEU A 597 -27.56 40.46 38.47
C LEU A 597 -27.48 41.25 39.79
N GLY A 598 -26.46 42.09 39.99
CA GLY A 598 -26.24 42.85 41.23
C GLY A 598 -25.71 42.00 42.40
N GLN A 599 -25.14 40.82 42.12
CA GLN A 599 -24.58 39.91 43.13
C GLN A 599 -23.06 40.10 43.25
N GLU A 600 -22.62 41.28 43.66
CA GLU A 600 -21.22 41.72 43.65
C GLU A 600 -20.26 40.75 44.36
N ALA A 601 -20.64 40.25 45.55
CA ALA A 601 -19.81 39.32 46.30
C ALA A 601 -19.52 38.02 45.52
N LYS A 602 -20.53 37.48 44.84
CA LYS A 602 -20.39 36.27 44.01
C LYS A 602 -19.64 36.55 42.71
N ALA A 603 -19.83 37.74 42.15
CA ALA A 603 -19.07 38.17 40.97
C ALA A 603 -17.58 38.22 41.27
N LYS A 604 -17.20 38.85 42.40
CA LYS A 604 -15.82 38.95 42.86
C LYS A 604 -15.21 37.58 43.17
N ASP A 605 -15.95 36.69 43.82
CA ASP A 605 -15.51 35.31 44.08
C ASP A 605 -15.22 34.54 42.77
N ALA A 606 -16.14 34.60 41.80
CA ALA A 606 -15.96 33.97 40.50
C ALA A 606 -14.76 34.55 39.73
N TRP A 607 -14.60 35.88 39.71
CA TRP A 607 -13.45 36.53 39.08
C TRP A 607 -12.12 36.24 39.78
N ASN A 608 -12.10 36.16 41.13
CA ASN A 608 -10.92 35.74 41.87
C ASN A 608 -10.51 34.34 41.45
N ARG A 609 -11.48 33.42 41.37
CA ARG A 609 -11.21 32.05 40.97
C ARG A 609 -10.69 31.97 39.54
N SER A 610 -11.25 32.76 38.62
CA SER A 610 -10.74 32.89 37.26
C SER A 610 -9.29 33.41 37.24
N TYR A 611 -8.99 34.46 38.00
CA TYR A 611 -7.66 35.07 38.09
C TYR A 611 -6.61 34.14 38.71
N GLU A 612 -6.99 33.34 39.70
CA GLU A 612 -6.12 32.30 40.29
C GLU A 612 -5.69 31.25 39.26
N ILE A 613 -6.59 30.90 38.33
CA ILE A 613 -6.31 29.91 37.29
C ILE A 613 -5.50 30.54 36.16
N THR A 614 -5.85 31.75 35.72
CA THR A 614 -5.15 32.46 34.65
C THR A 614 -5.11 33.96 34.96
N PRO A 615 -3.98 34.47 35.49
CA PRO A 615 -3.83 35.88 35.79
C PRO A 615 -3.89 36.74 34.52
N ILE A 616 -4.99 37.48 34.34
CA ILE A 616 -5.15 38.43 33.22
C ILE A 616 -5.50 39.84 33.72
N GLU A 617 -4.96 40.85 33.03
CA GLU A 617 -5.06 42.25 33.43
C GLU A 617 -6.50 42.77 33.49
N SER A 618 -7.37 42.32 32.57
CA SER A 618 -8.78 42.71 32.54
C SER A 618 -9.52 42.26 33.80
N ILE A 619 -9.30 41.02 34.25
CA ILE A 619 -9.91 40.50 35.48
C ILE A 619 -9.31 41.20 36.70
N ARG A 620 -8.00 41.47 36.70
CA ARG A 620 -7.36 42.28 37.74
C ARG A 620 -8.05 43.65 37.90
N LYS A 621 -8.41 44.31 36.80
CA LYS A 621 -9.17 45.58 36.81
C LYS A 621 -10.58 45.40 37.41
N LYS A 622 -11.28 44.30 37.11
CA LYS A 622 -12.60 43.98 37.70
C LYS A 622 -12.52 43.74 39.21
N LEU A 623 -11.44 43.12 39.68
CA LEU A 623 -11.22 42.83 41.12
C LEU A 623 -10.84 44.07 41.93
N HIS A 624 -10.18 45.04 41.29
CA HIS A 624 -9.63 46.23 41.94
C HIS A 624 -10.21 47.50 41.29
N HIS A 625 -11.51 47.73 41.49
CA HIS A 625 -12.16 48.99 41.13
C HIS A 625 -11.73 50.10 42.10
N THR A 626 -10.64 50.82 41.77
CA THR A 626 -10.23 52.21 42.16
C THR A 626 -8.86 52.41 42.82
N LYS A 627 -8.09 53.29 42.14
CA LYS A 627 -7.07 54.28 42.55
C LYS A 627 -6.02 53.91 43.60
N GLN A 628 -4.88 53.40 43.12
CA GLN A 628 -3.55 54.04 43.27
C GLN A 628 -2.49 53.11 42.65
N GLU A 629 -2.01 53.45 41.46
CA GLU A 629 -0.67 53.07 41.05
C GLU A 629 0.30 54.00 41.80
N ARG A 630 1.10 53.40 42.69
CA ARG A 630 2.43 53.89 43.05
C ARG A 630 3.43 52.84 42.61
#